data_AF-A0AAQ3NQA6-F1
#
_entry.id   AF-A0AAQ3NQA6-F1
#
_cell.length_a   1.000
_cell.length_b   1.000
_cell.length_c   1.000
_cell.angle_alpha   90.00
_cell.angle_beta   90.00
_cell.angle_gamma   90.00
#
_symmetry.space_group_name_H-M   'P 1'
#
loop_
_entity.id
_entity.type
_entity.pdbx_description
1 polymer ?
#
loop_
_entity_poly.entity_id
_entity_poly.type
_entity_poly.pdbx_seq_one_letter_code
_entity_poly.pdbx_strand_id
1 'polypeptide(L)'
;MTVNISYNNLQGSIPNISSTYVSTSMHLGSNQFEGSIPLFLRNYAILDLSKNKFSNHLSFFCGDYAISVQIHLDISYNHLSGDIPDCWKQLNSLIYLDLSQNNFSGKISTSMGSLLHLQTLVLRKNNLVEGIPFSIKNCTQLVMLDLSENKLSGSIPDWIGTKERVANIKFGKKSILWKFTNHGLLFKK
;
A
#
# COMPACT_ATOMS: atom_id res chain seq x y z
N MET A 1 -7.62 -1.75 -22.66
CA MET A 1 -8.89 -2.46 -22.34
C MET A 1 -9.16 -2.35 -20.85
N THR A 2 -10.39 -2.05 -20.46
CA THR A 2 -10.82 -1.96 -19.05
C THR A 2 -11.79 -3.09 -18.76
N VAL A 3 -11.57 -3.82 -17.67
CA VAL A 3 -12.48 -4.83 -17.13
C VAL A 3 -12.97 -4.34 -15.79
N ASN A 4 -14.29 -4.24 -15.61
CA ASN A 4 -14.89 -3.87 -14.33
C ASN A 4 -16.06 -4.81 -14.00
N ILE A 5 -15.87 -5.59 -12.94
CA ILE A 5 -16.90 -6.48 -12.35
C ILE A 5 -17.07 -6.20 -10.85
N SER A 6 -16.70 -4.99 -10.41
CA SER A 6 -16.83 -4.55 -9.02
C SER A 6 -18.30 -4.48 -8.57
N TYR A 7 -18.52 -4.49 -7.25
CA TYR A 7 -19.85 -4.40 -6.62
C TYR A 7 -20.79 -5.55 -7.01
N ASN A 8 -20.27 -6.77 -6.92
CA ASN A 8 -21.03 -8.00 -7.17
C ASN A 8 -20.88 -8.97 -6.00
N ASN A 9 -21.50 -10.15 -6.15
CA ASN A 9 -21.43 -11.23 -5.17
C ASN A 9 -20.54 -12.39 -5.66
N LEU A 10 -19.56 -12.10 -6.53
CA LEU A 10 -18.68 -13.12 -7.12
C LEU A 10 -17.78 -13.72 -6.04
N GLN A 11 -17.61 -15.04 -6.06
CA GLN A 11 -16.94 -15.80 -5.01
C GLN A 11 -15.89 -16.75 -5.59
N GLY A 12 -15.09 -17.34 -4.69
CA GLY A 12 -14.02 -18.29 -5.04
C GLY A 12 -12.71 -17.60 -5.34
N SER A 13 -11.70 -18.39 -5.72
CA SER A 13 -10.40 -17.87 -6.12
C SER A 13 -10.42 -17.32 -7.54
N ILE A 14 -9.62 -16.28 -7.79
CA ILE A 14 -9.39 -15.80 -9.16
C ILE A 14 -8.55 -16.87 -9.88
N PRO A 15 -9.05 -17.47 -10.97
CA PRO A 15 -8.29 -18.46 -11.72
C PRO A 15 -7.06 -17.79 -12.35
N ASN A 16 -5.93 -18.49 -12.35
CA ASN A 16 -4.74 -18.01 -13.04
C ASN A 16 -4.99 -18.09 -14.56
N ILE A 17 -5.23 -16.95 -15.18
CA ILE A 17 -5.46 -16.86 -16.63
C ILE A 17 -4.25 -16.24 -17.30
N SER A 18 -3.77 -16.91 -18.35
CA SER A 18 -2.80 -16.32 -19.27
C SER A 18 -3.51 -15.23 -20.07
N SER A 19 -3.22 -13.96 -19.76
CA SER A 19 -3.61 -12.84 -20.60
C SER A 19 -2.41 -12.41 -21.43
N THR A 20 -2.55 -12.48 -22.75
CA THR A 20 -1.59 -11.94 -23.72
C THR A 20 -1.81 -10.45 -23.99
N TYR A 21 -2.92 -9.88 -23.50
CA TYR A 21 -3.25 -8.48 -23.71
C TYR A 21 -2.81 -7.62 -22.53
N VAL A 22 -2.12 -6.53 -22.87
CA VAL A 22 -1.81 -5.43 -21.96
C VAL A 22 -3.11 -4.65 -21.74
N SER A 23 -3.83 -5.01 -20.67
CA SER A 23 -5.04 -4.32 -20.28
C SER A 23 -4.71 -3.11 -19.40
N THR A 24 -5.52 -2.06 -19.53
CA THR A 24 -5.27 -0.76 -18.92
C THR A 24 -5.71 -0.76 -17.46
N SER A 25 -6.88 -1.33 -17.18
CA SER A 25 -7.41 -1.37 -15.81
C SER A 25 -8.26 -2.61 -15.54
N MET A 26 -8.16 -3.12 -14.32
CA MET A 26 -8.95 -4.24 -13.80
C MET A 26 -9.53 -3.86 -12.44
N HIS A 27 -10.86 -3.83 -12.38
CA HIS A 27 -11.62 -3.48 -11.18
C HIS A 27 -12.45 -4.68 -10.73
N LEU A 28 -12.00 -5.33 -9.66
CA LEU A 28 -12.61 -6.52 -9.05
C LEU A 28 -13.14 -6.22 -7.64
N GLY A 29 -13.07 -4.96 -7.19
CA GLY A 29 -13.37 -4.58 -5.82
C GLY A 29 -14.83 -4.81 -5.41
N SER A 30 -15.09 -4.90 -4.11
CA SER A 30 -16.43 -5.15 -3.54
C SER A 30 -17.06 -6.44 -4.08
N ASN A 31 -16.40 -7.57 -3.82
CA ASN A 31 -16.84 -8.93 -4.16
C ASN A 31 -16.53 -9.89 -2.98
N GLN A 32 -16.64 -11.19 -3.20
CA GLN A 32 -16.26 -12.25 -2.26
C GLN A 32 -15.08 -13.10 -2.75
N PHE A 33 -14.20 -12.56 -3.60
CA PHE A 33 -13.02 -13.30 -4.06
C PHE A 33 -12.08 -13.64 -2.90
N GLU A 34 -11.49 -14.82 -2.91
CA GLU A 34 -10.69 -15.34 -1.80
C GLU A 34 -9.41 -16.05 -2.26
N GLY A 35 -8.59 -16.49 -1.31
CA GLY A 35 -7.34 -17.20 -1.57
C GLY A 35 -6.18 -16.27 -1.91
N SER A 36 -5.29 -16.73 -2.79
CA SER A 36 -4.12 -15.99 -3.22
C SER A 36 -4.44 -14.99 -4.34
N ILE A 37 -3.74 -13.86 -4.34
CA ILE A 37 -3.77 -12.91 -5.45
C ILE A 37 -2.90 -13.47 -6.60
N PRO A 38 -3.46 -13.76 -7.79
CA PRO A 38 -2.68 -14.31 -8.89
C PRO A 38 -1.67 -13.31 -9.47
N LEU A 39 -0.47 -13.80 -9.82
CA LEU A 39 0.63 -12.96 -10.30
C LEU A 39 0.32 -12.22 -11.61
N PHE A 40 -0.50 -12.80 -12.50
CA PHE A 40 -0.85 -12.18 -13.79
C PHE A 40 -1.53 -10.80 -13.64
N LEU A 41 -2.12 -10.52 -12.47
CA LEU A 41 -2.76 -9.24 -12.18
C LEU A 41 -1.76 -8.07 -12.13
N ARG A 42 -0.46 -8.33 -12.03
CA ARG A 42 0.59 -7.30 -12.18
C ARG A 42 0.65 -6.67 -13.57
N ASN A 43 0.03 -7.30 -14.58
CA ASN A 43 0.03 -6.80 -15.95
C ASN A 43 -0.93 -5.61 -16.16
N TYR A 44 -1.75 -5.28 -15.15
CA TYR A 44 -2.69 -4.17 -15.22
C TYR A 44 -2.09 -2.91 -14.59
N ALA A 45 -2.10 -1.81 -15.34
CA ALA A 45 -1.61 -0.51 -14.87
C ALA A 45 -2.42 0.01 -13.67
N ILE A 46 -3.74 -0.24 -13.69
CA ILE A 46 -4.65 0.08 -12.58
C ILE A 46 -5.31 -1.21 -12.12
N LEU A 47 -5.09 -1.58 -10.85
CA LEU A 47 -5.65 -2.77 -10.24
C LEU A 47 -6.37 -2.40 -8.95
N ASP A 48 -7.66 -2.72 -8.90
CA ASP A 48 -8.51 -2.61 -7.71
C ASP A 48 -9.04 -4.00 -7.32
N LEU A 49 -8.54 -4.51 -6.20
CA LEU A 49 -8.96 -5.74 -5.52
C LEU A 49 -9.63 -5.45 -4.18
N SER A 50 -9.98 -4.19 -3.91
CA SER A 50 -10.44 -3.75 -2.60
C SER A 50 -11.71 -4.49 -2.15
N LYS A 51 -11.94 -4.61 -0.84
CA LYS A 51 -13.19 -5.18 -0.29
C LYS A 51 -13.50 -6.57 -0.84
N ASN A 52 -12.55 -7.48 -0.64
CA ASN A 52 -12.65 -8.91 -0.97
C ASN A 52 -12.21 -9.73 0.27
N LYS A 53 -11.88 -11.01 0.09
CA LYS A 53 -11.43 -11.94 1.14
C LYS A 53 -10.04 -12.51 0.86
N PHE A 54 -9.20 -11.84 0.05
CA PHE A 54 -7.85 -12.32 -0.24
C PHE A 54 -7.04 -12.45 1.04
N SER A 55 -6.24 -13.53 1.14
CA SER A 55 -5.46 -13.83 2.35
C SER A 55 -3.97 -14.10 2.09
N ASN A 56 -3.58 -14.37 0.85
CA ASN A 56 -2.18 -14.62 0.46
C ASN A 56 -1.71 -13.67 -0.65
N HIS A 57 -0.58 -13.01 -0.40
CA HIS A 57 0.00 -11.94 -1.21
C HIS A 57 1.46 -12.17 -1.62
N LEU A 58 2.16 -13.13 -1.02
CA LEU A 58 3.63 -13.23 -1.16
C LEU A 58 4.07 -13.41 -2.60
N SER A 59 3.44 -14.35 -3.32
CA SER A 59 3.72 -14.57 -4.75
C SER A 59 3.39 -13.33 -5.59
N PHE A 60 2.34 -12.59 -5.23
CA PHE A 60 1.97 -11.36 -5.91
C PHE A 60 2.98 -10.24 -5.72
N PHE A 61 3.70 -10.14 -4.59
CA PHE A 61 4.70 -9.07 -4.38
C PHE A 61 6.14 -9.47 -4.70
N CYS A 62 6.50 -10.74 -4.53
CA CYS A 62 7.87 -11.22 -4.75
C CYS A 62 8.02 -12.19 -5.93
N GLY A 63 6.99 -12.34 -6.78
CA GLY A 63 7.07 -13.20 -7.96
C GLY A 63 8.11 -12.71 -8.97
N ASP A 64 8.83 -13.66 -9.58
CA ASP A 64 9.90 -13.40 -10.54
C ASP A 64 9.29 -13.01 -11.90
N TYR A 65 9.07 -11.71 -12.10
CA TYR A 65 8.56 -11.13 -13.33
C TYR A 65 9.36 -9.88 -13.67
N ALA A 66 9.42 -9.55 -14.97
CA ALA A 66 9.94 -8.27 -15.44
C ALA A 66 9.22 -7.08 -14.77
N ILE A 67 9.81 -5.89 -14.89
CA ILE A 67 9.32 -4.62 -14.34
C ILE A 67 7.80 -4.50 -14.55
N SER A 68 7.06 -4.24 -13.47
CA SER A 68 5.62 -4.06 -13.53
C SER A 68 5.27 -2.68 -14.08
N VAL A 69 4.22 -2.62 -14.92
CA VAL A 69 3.62 -1.37 -15.41
C VAL A 69 2.56 -0.81 -14.45
N GLN A 70 2.43 -1.38 -13.25
CA GLN A 70 1.39 -1.01 -12.30
C GLN A 70 1.66 0.37 -11.70
N ILE A 71 0.66 1.24 -11.84
CA ILE A 71 0.65 2.65 -11.42
C ILE A 71 -0.27 2.84 -10.21
N HIS A 72 -1.37 2.10 -10.17
CA HIS A 72 -2.35 2.15 -9.11
C HIS A 72 -2.65 0.74 -8.60
N LEU A 73 -2.45 0.52 -7.31
CA LEU A 73 -2.76 -0.72 -6.63
C LEU A 73 -3.60 -0.45 -5.39
N ASP A 74 -4.84 -0.90 -5.40
CA ASP A 74 -5.72 -0.94 -4.24
C ASP A 74 -6.02 -2.40 -3.88
N ILE A 75 -5.50 -2.86 -2.74
CA ILE A 75 -5.81 -4.18 -2.16
C ILE A 75 -6.37 -4.03 -0.74
N SER A 76 -6.93 -2.85 -0.44
CA SER A 76 -7.49 -2.53 0.86
C SER A 76 -8.71 -3.39 1.21
N TYR A 77 -9.08 -3.46 2.49
CA TYR A 77 -10.24 -4.24 2.95
C TYR A 77 -10.20 -5.71 2.47
N ASN A 78 -9.13 -6.42 2.84
CA ASN A 78 -8.97 -7.86 2.60
C ASN A 78 -8.53 -8.54 3.92
N HIS A 79 -8.16 -9.81 3.85
CA HIS A 79 -7.65 -10.60 4.98
C HIS A 79 -6.14 -10.86 4.86
N LEU A 80 -5.40 -10.00 4.15
CA LEU A 80 -3.96 -10.18 3.95
C LEU A 80 -3.23 -10.03 5.29
N SER A 81 -2.36 -10.98 5.62
CA SER A 81 -1.73 -11.07 6.94
C SER A 81 -0.25 -11.41 6.86
N GLY A 82 0.45 -11.41 8.00
CA GLY A 82 1.90 -11.53 8.05
C GLY A 82 2.59 -10.23 7.66
N ASP A 83 3.88 -10.30 7.39
CA ASP A 83 4.69 -9.11 7.13
C ASP A 83 4.41 -8.51 5.74
N ILE A 84 4.58 -7.20 5.64
CA ILE A 84 4.69 -6.52 4.35
C ILE A 84 5.98 -7.02 3.67
N PRO A 85 5.92 -7.66 2.49
CA PRO A 85 7.09 -8.30 1.88
C PRO A 85 8.17 -7.29 1.51
N ASP A 86 9.45 -7.67 1.53
CA ASP A 86 10.57 -6.76 1.25
C ASP A 86 11.07 -6.82 -0.21
N CYS A 87 10.14 -6.78 -1.16
CA CYS A 87 10.40 -7.00 -2.59
C CYS A 87 9.70 -5.98 -3.52
N TRP A 88 9.59 -4.72 -3.09
CA TRP A 88 8.84 -3.68 -3.81
C TRP A 88 9.52 -3.09 -5.04
N LYS A 89 10.82 -3.39 -5.25
CA LYS A 89 11.64 -2.79 -6.32
C LYS A 89 11.06 -2.99 -7.72
N GLN A 90 10.34 -4.09 -7.95
CA GLN A 90 9.72 -4.41 -9.23
C GLN A 90 8.44 -3.61 -9.53
N LEU A 91 7.87 -2.94 -8.53
CA LEU A 91 6.66 -2.11 -8.63
C LEU A 91 7.00 -0.61 -8.66
N ASN A 92 8.18 -0.24 -9.15
CA ASN A 92 8.72 1.13 -9.11
C ASN A 92 7.92 2.18 -9.92
N SER A 93 6.96 1.75 -10.74
CA SER A 93 6.00 2.61 -11.45
C SER A 93 4.81 3.04 -10.60
N LEU A 94 4.64 2.49 -9.38
CA LEU A 94 3.52 2.83 -8.51
C LEU A 94 3.50 4.32 -8.15
N ILE A 95 2.32 4.91 -8.32
CA ILE A 95 1.96 6.26 -7.89
C ILE A 95 1.00 6.20 -6.69
N TYR A 96 0.11 5.20 -6.68
CA TYR A 96 -0.89 5.01 -5.62
C TYR A 96 -0.83 3.58 -5.09
N LEU A 97 -0.71 3.44 -3.77
CA LEU A 97 -0.72 2.18 -3.06
C LEU A 97 -1.61 2.25 -1.81
N ASP A 98 -2.66 1.43 -1.79
CA ASP A 98 -3.52 1.25 -0.63
C ASP A 98 -3.51 -0.21 -0.15
N LEU A 99 -2.95 -0.42 1.06
CA LEU A 99 -2.90 -1.68 1.79
C LEU A 99 -3.79 -1.65 3.06
N SER A 100 -4.62 -0.62 3.20
CA SER A 100 -5.36 -0.36 4.43
C SER A 100 -6.41 -1.42 4.74
N GLN A 101 -6.79 -1.53 6.01
CA GLN A 101 -7.82 -2.48 6.47
C GLN A 101 -7.51 -3.92 6.07
N ASN A 102 -6.29 -4.35 6.37
CA ASN A 102 -5.84 -5.73 6.29
C ASN A 102 -5.36 -6.17 7.68
N ASN A 103 -4.71 -7.33 7.75
CA ASN A 103 -4.14 -7.91 8.94
C ASN A 103 -2.60 -7.91 8.92
N PHE A 104 -1.96 -7.03 8.14
CA PHE A 104 -0.50 -6.97 8.05
C PHE A 104 0.14 -6.70 9.42
N SER A 105 1.24 -7.39 9.71
CA SER A 105 2.02 -7.31 10.95
C SER A 105 3.48 -6.93 10.66
N GLY A 106 4.31 -6.92 11.70
CA GLY A 106 5.73 -6.61 11.56
C GLY A 106 5.98 -5.14 11.22
N LYS A 107 7.13 -4.86 10.65
CA LYS A 107 7.56 -3.50 10.28
C LYS A 107 7.09 -3.11 8.89
N ILE A 108 7.07 -1.80 8.61
CA ILE A 108 6.98 -1.30 7.24
C ILE A 108 8.25 -1.73 6.48
N SER A 109 8.09 -2.30 5.29
CA SER A 109 9.21 -2.79 4.48
C SER A 109 10.15 -1.66 4.06
N THR A 110 11.46 -1.90 4.14
CA THR A 110 12.49 -0.96 3.72
C THR A 110 12.53 -0.77 2.21
N SER A 111 12.26 -1.82 1.42
CA SER A 111 12.26 -1.75 -0.04
C SER A 111 11.14 -0.90 -0.62
N MET A 112 10.09 -0.56 0.15
CA MET A 112 9.11 0.46 -0.27
C MET A 112 9.76 1.82 -0.58
N GLY A 113 10.95 2.10 -0.03
CA GLY A 113 11.74 3.29 -0.39
C GLY A 113 12.24 3.31 -1.85
N SER A 114 12.09 2.21 -2.60
CA SER A 114 12.40 2.15 -4.04
C SER A 114 11.26 2.66 -4.94
N LEU A 115 10.08 2.96 -4.38
CA LEU A 115 8.92 3.46 -5.10
C LEU A 115 9.04 4.97 -5.34
N LEU A 116 9.99 5.37 -6.19
CA LEU A 116 10.38 6.77 -6.38
C LEU A 116 9.26 7.68 -6.94
N HIS A 117 8.26 7.09 -7.59
CA HIS A 117 7.11 7.79 -8.16
C HIS A 117 5.89 7.82 -7.21
N LEU A 118 5.99 7.20 -6.04
CA LEU A 118 4.86 7.04 -5.14
C LEU A 118 4.40 8.40 -4.60
N GLN A 119 3.12 8.69 -4.81
CA GLN A 119 2.45 9.92 -4.35
C GLN A 119 1.53 9.64 -3.18
N THR A 120 0.90 8.46 -3.12
CA THR A 120 -0.01 8.07 -2.06
C THR A 120 0.34 6.71 -1.49
N LEU A 121 0.54 6.65 -0.17
CA LEU A 121 0.74 5.43 0.59
C LEU A 121 -0.25 5.37 1.75
N VAL A 122 -1.13 4.36 1.73
CA VAL A 122 -2.13 4.14 2.79
C VAL A 122 -1.90 2.76 3.40
N LEU A 123 -1.45 2.73 4.67
CA LEU A 123 -1.26 1.51 5.46
C LEU A 123 -2.21 1.45 6.65
N ARG A 124 -3.21 2.32 6.66
CA ARG A 124 -4.14 2.52 7.78
C ARG A 124 -4.81 1.22 8.24
N LYS A 125 -5.04 1.08 9.54
CA LYS A 125 -5.84 -0.03 10.12
C LYS A 125 -5.24 -1.40 9.76
N ASN A 126 -3.99 -1.59 10.17
CA ASN A 126 -3.26 -2.86 10.15
C ASN A 126 -2.66 -3.10 11.56
N ASN A 127 -1.81 -4.11 11.72
CA ASN A 127 -1.11 -4.45 12.96
C ASN A 127 0.39 -4.11 12.91
N LEU A 128 0.79 -3.12 12.10
CA LEU A 128 2.19 -2.77 11.91
C LEU A 128 2.81 -2.21 13.20
N VAL A 129 4.05 -2.59 13.46
CA VAL A 129 4.85 -2.23 14.65
C VAL A 129 6.15 -1.52 14.23
N GLU A 130 6.96 -1.13 15.22
CA GLU A 130 8.20 -0.37 15.04
C GLU A 130 7.99 1.03 14.44
N GLY A 131 9.08 1.68 14.02
CA GLY A 131 9.08 3.03 13.46
C GLY A 131 8.95 3.06 11.94
N ILE A 132 8.85 4.27 11.41
CA ILE A 132 8.82 4.51 9.96
C ILE A 132 10.25 4.36 9.40
N PRO A 133 10.50 3.45 8.45
CA PRO A 133 11.84 3.22 7.96
C PRO A 133 12.38 4.45 7.21
N PHE A 134 13.66 4.77 7.45
CA PHE A 134 14.32 5.93 6.83
C PHE A 134 14.27 5.89 5.30
N SER A 135 14.21 4.70 4.69
CA SER A 135 14.13 4.54 3.23
C SER A 135 12.90 5.18 2.61
N ILE A 136 11.79 5.37 3.34
CA ILE A 136 10.60 6.07 2.85
C ILE A 136 10.93 7.54 2.51
N LYS A 137 12.00 8.12 3.08
CA LYS A 137 12.53 9.42 2.67
C LYS A 137 12.85 9.49 1.18
N ASN A 138 13.16 8.37 0.52
CA ASN A 138 13.46 8.33 -0.92
C ASN A 138 12.21 8.47 -1.80
N CYS A 139 10.99 8.30 -1.27
CA CYS A 139 9.75 8.59 -1.98
C CYS A 139 9.57 10.12 -2.05
N THR A 140 10.28 10.78 -2.98
CA THR A 140 10.33 12.25 -3.12
C THR A 140 9.04 12.85 -3.66
N GLN A 141 8.20 12.05 -4.31
CA GLN A 141 6.91 12.47 -4.83
C GLN A 141 5.74 12.27 -3.85
N LEU A 142 6.00 11.75 -2.64
CA LEU A 142 4.93 11.42 -1.69
C LEU A 142 4.18 12.67 -1.23
N VAL A 143 2.87 12.69 -1.48
CA VAL A 143 1.94 13.77 -1.11
C VAL A 143 1.03 13.36 0.05
N MET A 144 0.67 12.08 0.11
CA MET A 144 -0.22 11.53 1.11
C MET A 144 0.39 10.29 1.77
N LEU A 145 0.42 10.30 3.11
CA LEU A 145 0.88 9.19 3.93
C LEU A 145 -0.11 8.97 5.08
N ASP A 146 -0.87 7.87 5.03
CA ASP A 146 -1.78 7.48 6.11
C ASP A 146 -1.29 6.20 6.78
N LEU A 147 -0.73 6.36 7.98
CA LEU A 147 -0.25 5.26 8.82
C LEU A 147 -1.14 5.06 10.06
N SER A 148 -2.30 5.72 10.09
CA SER A 148 -3.17 5.73 11.27
C SER A 148 -3.72 4.35 11.61
N GLU A 149 -4.15 4.15 12.86
CA GLU A 149 -4.70 2.86 13.31
C GLU A 149 -3.76 1.66 13.15
N ASN A 150 -2.46 1.86 13.43
CA ASN A 150 -1.47 0.79 13.56
C ASN A 150 -0.94 0.75 15.01
N LYS A 151 0.07 -0.09 15.27
CA LYS A 151 0.80 -0.21 16.54
C LYS A 151 2.23 0.35 16.41
N LEU A 152 2.43 1.30 15.50
CA LEU A 152 3.74 1.93 15.26
C LEU A 152 4.22 2.68 16.52
N SER A 153 5.53 2.70 16.71
CA SER A 153 6.22 3.30 17.87
C SER A 153 7.48 4.04 17.44
N GLY A 154 8.09 4.81 18.34
CA GLY A 154 9.29 5.60 18.05
C GLY A 154 8.98 7.05 17.68
N SER A 155 9.98 7.78 17.19
CA SER A 155 9.84 9.19 16.81
C SER A 155 9.27 9.35 15.40
N ILE A 156 8.56 10.45 15.18
CA ILE A 156 8.25 10.92 13.82
C ILE A 156 9.57 11.37 13.19
N PRO A 157 9.99 10.80 12.05
CA PRO A 157 11.20 11.23 11.39
C PRO A 157 11.11 12.70 10.95
N ASP A 158 12.21 13.43 11.12
CA ASP A 158 12.33 14.86 10.80
C ASP A 158 12.11 15.20 9.31
N TRP A 159 12.27 14.22 8.43
CA TRP A 159 12.01 14.37 6.99
C TRP A 159 10.51 14.31 6.64
N ILE A 160 9.63 13.94 7.57
CA ILE A 160 8.18 13.97 7.37
C ILE A 160 7.68 15.41 7.53
N GLY A 161 7.03 15.96 6.51
CA GLY A 161 6.49 17.32 6.50
C GLY A 161 7.50 18.42 6.11
N THR A 162 8.76 18.06 5.82
CA THR A 162 9.77 19.01 5.32
C THR A 162 9.82 19.12 3.80
N LYS A 163 9.13 18.24 3.07
CA LYS A 163 8.97 18.38 1.61
C LYS A 163 7.75 19.24 1.34
N GLU A 164 7.91 20.25 0.50
CA GLU A 164 6.84 21.18 0.03
C GLU A 164 5.61 20.46 -0.56
N ARG A 165 5.71 19.15 -0.83
CA ARG A 165 4.69 18.34 -1.47
C ARG A 165 3.88 17.44 -0.53
N VAL A 166 4.27 17.22 0.73
CA VAL A 166 3.46 16.34 1.61
C VAL A 166 2.26 17.11 2.16
N ALA A 167 1.10 16.95 1.51
CA ALA A 167 -0.10 17.70 1.82
C ALA A 167 -0.95 17.07 2.95
N ASN A 168 -0.84 15.76 3.19
CA ASN A 168 -1.70 15.07 4.17
C ASN A 168 -0.99 13.90 4.85
N ILE A 169 -0.66 14.05 6.14
CA ILE A 169 -0.07 12.99 6.97
C ILE A 169 -1.01 12.67 8.12
N LYS A 170 -1.38 11.40 8.28
CA LYS A 170 -2.28 10.95 9.36
C LYS A 170 -1.59 9.90 10.26
N PHE A 171 -1.56 10.19 11.56
CA PHE A 171 -1.08 9.29 12.61
C PHE A 171 -2.17 9.10 13.68
N GLY A 172 -2.62 7.85 13.88
CA GLY A 172 -3.43 7.42 15.05
C GLY A 172 -4.94 7.75 15.05
N LYS A 173 -5.66 7.17 16.04
CA LYS A 173 -7.13 7.31 16.28
C LYS A 173 -7.52 7.92 17.65
N LYS A 174 -6.59 8.07 18.62
CA LYS A 174 -6.80 8.79 19.90
C LYS A 174 -5.48 9.43 20.39
N SER A 175 -5.50 10.77 20.48
CA SER A 175 -4.71 11.68 21.33
C SER A 175 -3.25 11.36 21.69
N ILE A 176 -2.32 11.80 20.84
CA ILE A 176 -1.18 12.60 21.28
C ILE A 176 -1.21 13.89 20.45
N LEU A 177 -1.29 15.04 21.11
CA LEU A 177 -1.26 16.36 20.49
C LEU A 177 0.15 16.60 19.91
N TRP A 178 0.35 16.29 18.62
CA TRP A 178 1.54 16.70 17.90
C TRP A 178 1.29 18.08 17.29
N LYS A 179 1.91 19.12 17.86
CA LYS A 179 1.79 20.50 17.35
C LYS A 179 2.96 20.78 16.40
N PHE A 180 2.65 21.21 15.18
CA PHE A 180 3.64 21.71 14.23
C PHE A 180 4.02 23.16 14.59
N THR A 181 5.30 23.50 14.52
CA THR A 181 5.74 24.88 14.31
C THR A 181 6.70 24.92 13.12
N ASN A 182 6.81 26.08 12.46
CA ASN A 182 7.61 26.30 11.25
C ASN A 182 9.13 26.11 11.44
N HIS A 183 9.59 25.68 12.62
CA HIS A 183 11.01 25.54 12.98
C HIS A 183 11.37 24.20 13.65
N GLY A 184 10.54 23.17 13.55
CA GLY A 184 10.84 21.82 14.07
C GLY A 184 10.19 21.48 15.42
N LEU A 185 10.51 20.27 15.92
CA LEU A 185 9.88 19.61 17.07
C LEU A 185 10.28 20.26 18.41
N LEU A 186 9.30 20.74 19.18
CA LEU A 186 9.50 21.13 20.58
C LEU A 186 8.39 20.54 21.46
N PHE A 187 8.81 19.74 22.45
CA PHE A 187 7.97 19.15 23.48
C PHE A 187 7.44 20.23 24.44
N LYS A 188 6.17 20.17 24.82
CA LYS A 188 5.72 20.66 26.13
C LYS A 188 4.75 19.65 26.75
N LYS A 189 4.96 19.43 28.06
CA LYS A 189 4.23 18.52 28.96
C LYS A 189 2.72 18.65 28.83
#